data_AF-A0AAE2JSV8-F1
#
_entry.id   AF-A0AAE2JSV8-F1
#
_cell.length_a   1.000
_cell.length_b   1.000
_cell.length_c   1.000
_cell.angle_alpha   90.00
_cell.angle_beta   90.00
_cell.angle_gamma   90.00
#
_symmetry.space_group_name_H-M   'P 1'
#
loop_
_entity.id
_entity.type
_entity.pdbx_description
1 polymer ?
#
loop_
_entity_poly.entity_id
_entity_poly.type
_entity_poly.pdbx_seq_one_letter_code
_entity_poly.pdbx_strand_id
1 'polypeptide(L)'
;MTQKNINVSILAEIINKLSEINLAETKVRIPKVKPFKMQDKINFNNLIKTKYIIEDHCFFSSIVYDIYYQFDEQANNRSFAVLQTIRQVYNELTSLNKYSSDEIYNKCKNKIKSFVENSINLKVLEIESLLLYIDIILVDAFIRCEIFKEVEII
;
A
#
# COMPACT_ATOMS: atom_id res chain seq x y z
N MET A 1 26.53 13.35 18.96
CA MET A 1 26.30 13.07 17.53
C MET A 1 25.39 11.86 17.44
N THR A 2 24.10 12.04 17.17
CA THR A 2 23.15 10.95 17.03
C THR A 2 23.49 10.20 15.75
N GLN A 3 23.79 8.91 15.87
CA GLN A 3 24.08 8.02 14.75
C GLN A 3 22.83 8.00 13.86
N LYS A 4 22.90 8.65 12.69
CA LYS A 4 21.81 8.64 11.71
C LYS A 4 21.72 7.21 11.19
N ASN A 5 20.67 6.48 11.57
CA ASN A 5 20.44 5.12 11.10
C ASN A 5 20.42 5.11 9.57
N ILE A 6 21.35 4.36 8.97
CA ILE A 6 21.50 4.23 7.52
C ILE A 6 20.64 3.04 7.08
N ASN A 7 19.31 3.18 7.18
CA ASN A 7 18.39 2.11 6.81
C ASN A 7 17.84 2.33 5.39
N VAL A 8 17.98 1.31 4.54
CA VAL A 8 17.34 1.26 3.22
C VAL A 8 16.01 0.52 3.31
N SER A 9 15.06 0.87 2.44
CA SER A 9 13.70 0.33 2.46
C SER A 9 13.26 -0.11 1.07
N ILE A 10 12.74 -1.33 0.96
CA ILE A 10 12.14 -1.83 -0.27
C ILE A 10 10.89 -1.02 -0.63
N LEU A 11 10.10 -0.57 0.37
CA LEU A 11 8.97 0.34 0.16
C LEU A 11 9.43 1.66 -0.49
N ALA A 12 10.56 2.21 -0.06
CA ALA A 12 11.11 3.42 -0.68
C ALA A 12 11.54 3.17 -2.13
N GLU A 13 12.12 2.01 -2.45
CA GLU A 13 12.46 1.66 -3.84
C GLU A 13 11.23 1.49 -4.73
N ILE A 14 10.14 0.88 -4.22
CA ILE A 14 8.87 0.76 -4.96
C ILE A 14 8.27 2.14 -5.22
N ILE A 15 8.27 3.04 -4.23
CA ILE A 15 7.82 4.43 -4.39
C ILE A 15 8.66 5.15 -5.45
N ASN A 16 9.98 4.98 -5.42
CA ASN A 16 10.87 5.53 -6.43
C ASN A 16 10.53 5.00 -7.83
N LYS A 17 10.17 3.72 -7.97
CA LYS A 17 9.73 3.14 -9.24
C LYS A 17 8.38 3.64 -9.70
N LEU A 18 7.42 3.79 -8.80
CA LEU A 18 6.14 4.43 -9.12
C LEU A 18 6.34 5.86 -9.63
N SER A 19 7.29 6.61 -9.06
CA SER A 19 7.59 7.98 -9.49
C SER A 19 8.19 8.11 -10.90
N GLU A 20 8.66 7.00 -11.48
CA GLU A 20 9.18 6.96 -12.85
C GLU A 20 8.08 6.67 -13.89
N ILE A 21 6.86 6.35 -13.45
CA ILE A 21 5.76 5.90 -14.31
C ILE A 21 4.78 7.05 -14.54
N ASN A 22 4.43 7.31 -15.80
CA ASN A 22 3.32 8.20 -16.13
C ASN A 22 1.98 7.49 -15.87
N LEU A 23 1.45 7.65 -14.65
CA LEU A 23 0.20 7.02 -14.22
C LEU A 23 -1.02 7.43 -15.06
N ALA A 24 -1.01 8.62 -15.68
CA ALA A 24 -2.13 9.10 -16.49
C ALA A 24 -2.18 8.46 -17.89
N GLU A 25 -1.02 8.10 -18.45
CA GLU A 25 -0.91 7.52 -19.80
C GLU A 25 -0.75 6.00 -19.78
N THR A 26 -0.43 5.42 -18.62
CA THR A 26 -0.21 3.98 -18.51
C THR A 26 -1.52 3.21 -18.67
N LYS A 27 -1.55 2.28 -19.61
CA LYS A 27 -2.67 1.34 -19.77
C LYS A 27 -2.73 0.41 -18.58
N VAL A 28 -3.66 0.70 -17.68
CA VAL A 28 -3.93 -0.10 -16.49
C VAL A 28 -4.82 -1.29 -16.82
N ARG A 29 -4.54 -2.42 -16.18
CA ARG A 29 -5.43 -3.60 -16.28
C ARG A 29 -6.41 -3.54 -15.12
N ILE A 30 -7.68 -3.81 -15.40
CA ILE A 30 -8.68 -4.00 -14.34
C ILE A 30 -8.18 -5.16 -13.48
N PRO A 31 -8.05 -5.00 -12.15
CA PRO A 31 -7.55 -6.04 -11.29
C PRO A 31 -8.41 -7.31 -11.44
N LYS A 32 -7.77 -8.48 -11.35
CA LYS A 32 -8.47 -9.78 -11.46
C LYS A 32 -9.49 -10.01 -10.33
N VAL A 33 -9.39 -9.23 -9.24
CA VAL A 33 -10.40 -9.25 -8.18
C VAL A 33 -11.71 -8.72 -8.75
N LYS A 34 -12.73 -9.58 -8.77
CA LYS A 34 -14.06 -9.21 -9.25
C LYS A 34 -14.54 -7.96 -8.48
N PRO A 35 -15.02 -6.90 -9.16
CA PRO A 35 -15.48 -5.67 -8.51
C PRO A 35 -16.45 -5.90 -7.33
N PHE A 36 -17.29 -6.94 -7.44
CA PHE A 36 -18.20 -7.37 -6.38
C PHE A 36 -17.48 -7.73 -5.07
N LYS A 37 -16.39 -8.53 -5.14
CA LYS A 37 -15.60 -8.92 -3.96
C LYS A 37 -14.94 -7.73 -3.27
N MET A 38 -14.51 -6.73 -4.05
CA MET A 38 -13.94 -5.50 -3.51
C MET A 38 -15.00 -4.70 -2.72
N GLN A 39 -16.18 -4.53 -3.30
CA GLN A 39 -17.27 -3.80 -2.63
C GLN A 39 -17.75 -4.52 -1.37
N ASP A 40 -17.85 -5.85 -1.39
CA ASP A 40 -18.20 -6.65 -0.22
C ASP A 40 -17.20 -6.44 0.92
N LYS A 41 -15.90 -6.44 0.59
CA LYS A 41 -14.84 -6.19 1.57
C LYS A 41 -14.90 -4.77 2.14
N ILE A 42 -15.14 -3.75 1.30
CA ILE A 42 -15.34 -2.36 1.73
C ILE A 42 -16.49 -2.26 2.73
N ASN A 43 -17.63 -2.87 2.39
CA ASN A 43 -18.83 -2.87 3.23
C ASN A 43 -18.62 -3.63 4.54
N PHE A 44 -18.05 -4.84 4.49
CA PHE A 44 -17.79 -5.68 5.65
C PHE A 44 -16.87 -4.99 6.67
N ASN A 45 -15.89 -4.22 6.19
CA ASN A 45 -14.98 -3.46 7.03
C ASN A 45 -15.49 -2.07 7.40
N ASN A 46 -16.71 -1.66 7.00
CA ASN A 46 -17.27 -0.32 7.25
C ASN A 46 -16.33 0.82 6.79
N LEU A 47 -15.72 0.69 5.61
CA LEU A 47 -14.86 1.72 5.02
C LEU A 47 -15.74 2.74 4.27
N ILE A 48 -16.00 3.89 4.88
CA ILE A 48 -16.92 4.89 4.33
C ILE A 48 -16.16 5.90 3.47
N LYS A 49 -15.08 6.47 4.00
CA LYS A 49 -14.27 7.49 3.31
C LYS A 49 -13.18 6.86 2.46
N THR A 50 -12.53 5.84 3.00
CA THR A 50 -11.46 5.09 2.32
C THR A 50 -11.97 4.36 1.08
N LYS A 51 -13.28 4.08 0.98
CA LYS A 51 -13.92 3.53 -0.22
C LYS A 51 -13.49 4.26 -1.49
N TYR A 52 -13.59 5.60 -1.50
CA TYR A 52 -13.29 6.39 -2.69
C TYR A 52 -11.83 6.27 -3.10
N ILE A 53 -10.91 6.23 -2.13
CA ILE A 53 -9.48 6.03 -2.38
C ILE A 53 -9.22 4.64 -2.99
N ILE A 54 -9.89 3.61 -2.47
CA ILE A 54 -9.77 2.25 -3.01
C ILE A 54 -10.28 2.21 -4.45
N GLU A 55 -11.46 2.77 -4.71
CA GLU A 55 -12.06 2.78 -6.05
C GLU A 55 -11.20 3.57 -7.06
N ASP A 56 -10.70 4.74 -6.67
CA ASP A 56 -9.88 5.63 -7.49
C ASP A 56 -8.49 5.09 -7.79
N HIS A 57 -7.98 4.11 -7.03
CA HIS A 57 -6.61 3.62 -7.18
C HIS A 57 -6.50 2.12 -7.42
N CYS A 58 -7.61 1.37 -7.39
CA CYS A 58 -7.59 -0.09 -7.53
C CYS A 58 -6.95 -0.57 -8.84
N PHE A 59 -7.10 0.19 -9.92
CA PHE A 59 -6.57 -0.15 -11.24
C PHE A 59 -5.02 -0.09 -11.31
N PHE A 60 -4.39 0.71 -10.44
CA PHE A 60 -2.94 0.78 -10.32
C PHE A 60 -2.32 -0.45 -9.63
N SER A 61 -3.12 -1.34 -9.02
CA SER A 61 -2.62 -2.62 -8.47
C SER A 61 -1.92 -3.48 -9.51
N SER A 62 -2.31 -3.37 -10.78
CA SER A 62 -1.61 -4.04 -11.90
C SER A 62 -0.17 -3.52 -12.10
N ILE A 63 0.05 -2.22 -11.91
CA ILE A 63 1.39 -1.61 -11.98
C ILE A 63 2.23 -2.05 -10.78
N VAL A 64 1.65 -2.04 -9.57
CA VAL A 64 2.34 -2.49 -8.35
C VAL A 64 2.74 -3.96 -8.48
N TYR A 65 1.88 -4.80 -9.05
CA TYR A 65 2.20 -6.19 -9.36
C TYR A 65 3.44 -6.33 -10.25
N ASP A 66 3.52 -5.57 -11.34
CA ASP A 66 4.65 -5.63 -12.27
C ASP A 66 5.95 -5.18 -11.59
N ILE A 67 5.89 -4.16 -10.71
CA ILE A 67 7.04 -3.75 -9.89
C ILE A 67 7.45 -4.87 -8.93
N TYR A 68 6.51 -5.48 -8.22
CA TYR A 68 6.80 -6.60 -7.31
C TYR A 68 7.44 -7.79 -8.03
N TYR A 69 6.92 -8.14 -9.21
CA TYR A 69 7.48 -9.20 -10.04
C TYR A 69 8.94 -8.92 -10.39
N GLN A 70 9.26 -7.72 -10.88
CA GLN A 70 10.62 -7.33 -11.20
C GLN A 70 11.56 -7.37 -9.99
N PHE A 71 11.06 -7.02 -8.81
CA PHE A 71 11.84 -7.02 -7.58
C PHE A 71 12.16 -8.45 -7.13
N ASP A 72 11.16 -9.33 -7.15
CA ASP A 72 11.36 -10.72 -6.75
C ASP A 72 12.26 -11.49 -7.72
N GLU A 73 12.30 -11.12 -9.01
CA GLU A 73 13.27 -11.68 -9.97
C GLU A 73 14.73 -11.28 -9.64
N GLN A 74 14.94 -10.10 -9.03
CA GLN A 74 16.29 -9.64 -8.64
C GLN A 74 16.76 -10.28 -7.31
N ALA A 75 15.84 -10.44 -6.36
CA ALA A 75 16.08 -11.21 -5.15
C ALA A 75 14.76 -11.71 -4.57
N ASN A 76 14.69 -13.00 -4.26
CA ASN A 76 13.48 -13.64 -3.74
C ASN A 76 12.95 -12.96 -2.46
N ASN A 77 11.62 -12.92 -2.32
CA ASN A 77 10.85 -12.49 -1.14
C ASN A 77 10.81 -10.98 -0.85
N ARG A 78 11.23 -10.12 -1.79
CA ARG A 78 11.18 -8.66 -1.59
C ARG A 78 9.74 -8.15 -1.49
N SER A 79 8.87 -8.58 -2.40
CA SER A 79 7.45 -8.20 -2.37
C SER A 79 6.77 -8.74 -1.10
N PHE A 80 7.09 -9.98 -0.72
CA PHE A 80 6.56 -10.60 0.49
C PHE A 80 6.94 -9.81 1.74
N ALA A 81 8.20 -9.39 1.88
CA ALA A 81 8.65 -8.57 3.01
C ALA A 81 7.91 -7.22 3.08
N VAL A 82 7.64 -6.60 1.94
CA VAL A 82 6.87 -5.34 1.85
C VAL A 82 5.44 -5.56 2.34
N LEU A 83 4.75 -6.57 1.81
CA LEU A 83 3.38 -6.89 2.20
C LEU A 83 3.28 -7.24 3.69
N GLN A 84 4.22 -8.03 4.23
CA GLN A 84 4.27 -8.33 5.67
C GLN A 84 4.49 -7.08 6.52
N THR A 85 5.32 -6.13 6.08
CA THR A 85 5.53 -4.86 6.79
C THR A 85 4.24 -4.06 6.87
N ILE A 86 3.51 -3.92 5.76
CA ILE A 86 2.22 -3.22 5.71
C ILE A 86 1.20 -3.93 6.62
N ARG A 87 1.12 -5.27 6.53
CA ARG A 87 0.23 -6.09 7.35
C ARG A 87 0.52 -5.96 8.84
N GLN A 88 1.79 -5.91 9.23
CA GLN A 88 2.18 -5.70 10.62
C GLN A 88 1.73 -4.34 11.14
N VAL A 89 1.92 -3.27 10.36
CA VAL A 89 1.45 -1.92 10.71
C VAL A 89 -0.07 -1.90 10.89
N TYR A 90 -0.81 -2.56 10.01
CA TYR A 90 -2.26 -2.71 10.11
C TYR A 90 -2.68 -3.49 11.36
N ASN A 91 -2.05 -4.64 11.64
CA ASN A 91 -2.32 -5.47 12.80
C ASN A 91 -2.02 -4.75 14.13
N GLU A 92 -0.94 -3.98 14.17
CA GLU A 92 -0.59 -3.14 15.32
C GLU A 92 -1.74 -2.14 15.58
N LEU A 93 -2.21 -1.43 14.56
CA LEU A 93 -3.25 -0.41 14.70
C LEU A 93 -4.63 -0.98 15.03
N THR A 94 -4.99 -2.12 14.44
CA THR A 94 -6.27 -2.81 14.72
C THR A 94 -6.31 -3.37 16.13
N SER A 95 -5.20 -3.94 16.63
CA SER A 95 -5.16 -4.54 17.97
C SER A 95 -5.40 -3.53 19.10
N LEU A 96 -5.25 -2.23 18.83
CA LEU A 96 -5.58 -1.16 19.77
C LEU A 96 -7.09 -1.00 20.00
N ASN A 97 -7.95 -1.57 19.14
CA ASN A 97 -9.42 -1.61 19.28
C ASN A 97 -10.08 -0.26 19.61
N LYS A 98 -9.53 0.85 19.10
CA LYS A 98 -9.97 2.22 19.44
C LYS A 98 -10.13 3.14 18.24
N TYR A 99 -9.90 2.63 17.04
CA TYR A 99 -9.95 3.37 15.79
C TYR A 99 -10.99 2.75 14.88
N SER A 100 -11.76 3.58 14.19
CA SER A 100 -12.59 3.16 13.08
C SER A 100 -11.73 2.66 11.91
N SER A 101 -12.33 1.90 10.99
CA SER A 101 -11.61 1.36 9.83
C SER A 101 -10.99 2.45 8.93
N ASP A 102 -11.70 3.58 8.73
CA ASP A 102 -11.16 4.73 8.00
C ASP A 102 -9.97 5.38 8.74
N GLU A 103 -10.03 5.46 10.09
CA GLU A 103 -8.89 5.96 10.89
C GLU A 103 -7.70 5.01 10.86
N ILE A 104 -7.94 3.69 10.83
CA ILE A 104 -6.89 2.68 10.70
C ILE A 104 -6.19 2.86 9.35
N TYR A 105 -6.93 3.04 8.26
CA TYR A 105 -6.33 3.30 6.95
C TYR A 105 -5.43 4.55 6.98
N ASN A 106 -5.96 5.68 7.48
CA ASN A 106 -5.21 6.93 7.56
C ASN A 106 -3.95 6.81 8.45
N LYS A 107 -4.03 6.05 9.55
CA LYS A 107 -2.88 5.80 10.42
C LYS A 107 -1.86 4.87 9.78
N CYS A 108 -2.29 3.86 9.00
CA CYS A 108 -1.39 3.04 8.19
C CYS A 108 -0.62 3.93 7.21
N LYS A 109 -1.33 4.78 6.45
CA LYS A 109 -0.73 5.74 5.53
C LYS A 109 0.34 6.60 6.20
N ASN A 110 0.03 7.19 7.35
CA ASN A 110 0.97 8.03 8.08
C ASN A 110 2.17 7.24 8.62
N LYS A 111 1.96 6.04 9.17
CA LYS A 111 3.06 5.19 9.65
C LYS A 111 3.97 4.74 8.50
N ILE A 112 3.41 4.33 7.37
CA ILE A 112 4.18 3.96 6.18
C ILE A 112 4.94 5.16 5.62
N LYS A 113 4.31 6.34 5.56
CA LYS A 113 4.98 7.60 5.18
C LYS A 113 6.20 7.87 6.05
N SER A 114 6.04 7.89 7.37
CA SER A 114 7.15 8.10 8.30
C SER A 114 8.21 7.01 8.19
N PHE A 115 7.82 5.76 7.92
CA PHE A 115 8.74 4.66 7.71
C PHE A 115 9.63 4.88 6.47
N VAL A 116 9.05 5.28 5.34
CA VAL A 116 9.83 5.50 4.10
C VAL A 116 10.63 6.80 4.13
N GLU A 117 10.15 7.86 4.78
CA GLU A 117 10.89 9.13 4.94
C GLU A 117 12.15 8.96 5.79
N ASN A 118 12.17 7.99 6.70
CA ASN A 118 13.36 7.64 7.48
C ASN A 118 14.38 6.82 6.68
N SER A 119 14.07 6.45 5.44
CA SER A 119 14.94 5.63 4.62
C SER A 119 15.85 6.46 3.73
N ILE A 120 17.13 6.08 3.67
CA ILE A 120 18.15 6.85 2.95
C ILE A 120 18.08 6.72 1.42
N ASN A 121 17.34 5.74 0.90
CA ASN A 121 17.20 5.50 -0.53
C ASN A 121 15.91 6.09 -1.12
N LEU A 122 15.07 6.79 -0.34
CA LEU A 122 13.94 7.52 -0.88
C LEU A 122 14.42 8.74 -1.67
N LYS A 123 13.98 8.88 -2.92
CA LYS A 123 14.29 10.07 -3.75
C LYS A 123 13.55 11.29 -3.21
N VAL A 124 14.04 12.48 -3.56
CA VAL A 124 13.31 13.72 -3.28
C VAL A 124 12.03 13.72 -4.12
N LEU A 125 10.89 13.77 -3.44
CA LEU A 125 9.56 13.76 -4.03
C LEU A 125 8.73 14.89 -3.43
N GLU A 126 7.82 15.43 -4.23
CA GLU A 126 6.75 16.31 -3.74
C GLU A 126 5.85 15.54 -2.76
N ILE A 127 5.32 16.25 -1.76
CA ILE A 127 4.53 15.64 -0.70
C ILE A 127 3.25 14.99 -1.26
N GLU A 128 2.63 15.63 -2.24
CA GLU A 128 1.46 15.16 -2.96
C GLU A 128 1.75 13.85 -3.68
N SER A 129 2.87 13.79 -4.40
CA SER A 129 3.33 12.60 -5.11
C SER A 129 3.58 11.44 -4.14
N LEU A 130 4.28 11.69 -3.03
CA LEU A 130 4.55 10.67 -2.01
C LEU A 130 3.26 10.10 -1.42
N LEU A 131 2.31 10.97 -1.08
CA LEU A 131 1.03 10.55 -0.50
C LEU A 131 0.22 9.70 -1.47
N LEU A 132 0.21 10.06 -2.77
CA LEU A 132 -0.45 9.28 -3.83
C LEU A 132 0.17 7.88 -3.97
N TYR A 133 1.50 7.78 -4.05
CA TYR A 133 2.17 6.48 -4.21
C TYR A 133 1.94 5.55 -3.01
N ILE A 134 1.87 6.10 -1.80
CA ILE A 134 1.54 5.32 -0.60
C ILE A 134 0.09 4.81 -0.67
N ASP A 135 -0.87 5.63 -1.11
CA ASP A 135 -2.25 5.17 -1.27
C ASP A 135 -2.34 4.04 -2.31
N ILE A 136 -1.68 4.16 -3.45
CA ILE A 136 -1.62 3.11 -4.47
C ILE A 136 -1.13 1.78 -3.89
N ILE A 137 -0.06 1.81 -3.08
CA ILE A 137 0.51 0.62 -2.44
C ILE A 137 -0.44 0.03 -1.39
N LEU A 138 -1.07 0.88 -0.56
CA LEU A 138 -2.04 0.41 0.45
C LEU A 138 -3.29 -0.19 -0.19
N VAL A 139 -3.76 0.37 -1.30
CA VAL A 139 -4.88 -0.16 -2.06
C VAL A 139 -4.51 -1.51 -2.70
N ASP A 140 -3.30 -1.67 -3.22
CA ASP A 140 -2.82 -2.99 -3.68
C ASP A 140 -2.81 -4.02 -2.53
N ALA A 141 -2.29 -3.66 -1.34
CA ALA A 141 -2.33 -4.52 -0.16
C ALA A 141 -3.76 -4.87 0.28
N PHE A 142 -4.70 -3.93 0.15
CA PHE A 142 -6.13 -4.17 0.37
C PHE A 142 -6.69 -5.20 -0.61
N ILE A 143 -6.39 -5.06 -1.90
CA ILE A 143 -6.85 -5.97 -2.97
C ILE A 143 -6.27 -7.38 -2.80
N ARG A 144 -5.02 -7.49 -2.32
CA ARG A 144 -4.33 -8.76 -2.04
C ARG A 144 -4.75 -9.43 -0.72
N CYS A 145 -5.71 -8.85 0.01
CA CYS A 145 -6.15 -9.35 1.31
C CYS A 145 -5.06 -9.40 2.40
N GLU A 146 -4.05 -8.55 2.27
CA GLU A 146 -3.00 -8.40 3.28
C GLU A 146 -3.45 -7.50 4.44
N ILE A 147 -4.39 -6.59 4.17
CA ILE A 147 -5.02 -5.70 5.17
C ILE A 147 -6.55 -5.73 5.00
N PHE A 148 -7.25 -5.46 6.10
CA PHE A 148 -8.71 -5.55 6.21
C PHE A 148 -9.25 -6.98 6.00
N LYS A 149 -10.25 -7.35 6.80
CA LYS A 149 -10.76 -8.72 6.82
C LYS A 149 -11.47 -9.04 5.51
N GLU A 150 -11.29 -10.25 5.01
CA GLU A 150 -12.08 -10.75 3.89
C GLU A 150 -13.45 -11.22 4.40
N VAL A 151 -14.44 -11.25 3.50
CA VAL A 151 -15.73 -11.88 3.80
C VAL A 151 -15.51 -13.39 3.70
N GLU A 152 -15.36 -14.06 4.84
CA GLU A 152 -15.45 -15.51 4.90
C GLU A 152 -16.92 -15.88 4.65
N ILE A 153 -17.19 -16.53 3.52
CA ILE A 153 -18.48 -17.19 3.30
C ILE A 153 -18.45 -18.43 4.20
N ILE A 154 -19.14 -18.35 5.34
CA ILE A 154 -19.44 -19.50 6.20
C ILE A 154 -20.59 -20.30 5.57
#